data_AF-A1BH14-F1
#
_entry.id   AF-A1BH14-F1
#
_cell.length_a   1.000
_cell.length_b   1.000
_cell.length_c   1.000
_cell.angle_alpha   90.00
_cell.angle_beta   90.00
_cell.angle_gamma   90.00
#
_symmetry.space_group_name_H-M   'P 1'
#
loop_
_entity.id
_entity.type
_entity.pdbx_description
1 polymer ?
#
loop_
_entity_poly.entity_id
_entity_poly.type
_entity_poly.pdbx_seq_one_letter_code
_entity_poly.pdbx_strand_id
1 'polypeptide(L)'
;MQFIVAVSCSIVHIRNIAIFPSISITGMPRTKEQWIEQLESELPPLFQFTERNRSITAHYAAWYLQKPDLFKWSGMAAFASRQVGIALVFAELMHAPEQFHSPLLVERRSFSLDPMELVRIAAGWMLYFPSLLHQFASKQFLLADLELIRKGNNAIFNDIAWAHAAYLEGGLGEVRRLCGDDEKEYLLSGFTMIDEGARLLEIPDRETEARELIREGNVKLLRHEQMTTLQPVFDLLSPPGRVVVSFGSDLDFSDAVHDGWAQASFSLWSGYWETLTGIRSVTNSRDRWMWIEEAVLPVWQGVDAGFCDNSPLKNRMLSLAACEPALIHDVKRFAENLYRIVSFA
;
A
#
# COMPACT_ATOMS: atom_id res chain seq x y z
N MET A 1 -4.27 26.52 -60.61
CA MET A 1 -5.14 26.71 -59.43
C MET A 1 -4.71 25.70 -58.39
N GLN A 2 -3.81 26.03 -57.45
CA GLN A 2 -4.09 26.72 -56.17
C GLN A 2 -5.27 26.09 -55.43
N PHE A 3 -5.03 25.45 -54.27
CA PHE A 3 -5.19 26.11 -52.96
C PHE A 3 -4.61 25.27 -51.81
N ILE A 4 -3.82 25.96 -50.98
CA ILE A 4 -3.42 25.64 -49.59
C ILE A 4 -4.58 26.10 -48.69
N VAL A 5 -5.02 25.31 -47.71
CA VAL A 5 -5.56 25.80 -46.41
C VAL A 5 -5.31 24.74 -45.30
N ALA A 6 -4.71 25.21 -44.22
CA ALA A 6 -4.46 24.53 -42.93
C ALA A 6 -5.71 24.56 -42.01
N VAL A 7 -5.51 24.36 -40.69
CA VAL A 7 -6.49 24.40 -39.56
C VAL A 7 -7.05 23.00 -39.22
N SER A 8 -7.07 22.45 -38.00
CA SER A 8 -6.45 22.73 -36.69
C SER A 8 -6.67 21.47 -35.83
N CYS A 9 -5.65 20.90 -35.20
CA CYS A 9 -5.42 20.99 -33.75
C CYS A 9 -6.71 20.94 -32.91
N SER A 10 -7.12 19.74 -32.48
CA SER A 10 -7.99 19.56 -31.32
C SER A 10 -7.17 18.93 -30.22
N ILE A 11 -6.36 19.78 -29.57
CA ILE A 11 -5.90 19.58 -28.20
C ILE A 11 -7.18 19.54 -27.36
N VAL A 12 -7.59 18.34 -26.95
CA VAL A 12 -8.52 18.18 -25.85
C VAL A 12 -7.73 18.55 -24.60
N HIS A 13 -8.05 19.72 -24.06
CA HIS A 13 -7.59 20.24 -22.78
C HIS A 13 -7.70 19.19 -21.68
N ILE A 14 -6.57 18.56 -21.34
CA ILE A 14 -6.32 18.08 -19.98
C ILE A 14 -6.06 19.35 -19.16
N ARG A 15 -7.15 19.99 -18.72
CA ARG A 15 -7.07 21.09 -17.75
C ARG A 15 -7.19 20.51 -16.35
N ASN A 16 -6.14 20.70 -15.56
CA ASN A 16 -6.12 20.72 -14.10
C ASN A 16 -6.52 19.43 -13.38
N ILE A 17 -5.68 18.39 -13.48
CA ILE A 17 -5.25 17.73 -12.24
C ILE A 17 -4.13 18.64 -11.73
N ALA A 18 -4.31 19.27 -10.57
CA ALA A 18 -3.30 20.12 -9.96
C ALA A 18 -2.13 19.26 -9.48
N ILE A 19 -1.26 18.85 -10.41
CA ILE A 19 -0.01 18.17 -10.13
C ILE A 19 1.01 19.27 -9.80
N PHE A 20 1.00 19.66 -8.52
CA PHE A 20 1.93 20.57 -7.83
C PHE A 20 2.08 22.01 -8.38
N PRO A 21 2.08 23.05 -7.53
CA PRO A 21 2.30 24.42 -7.97
C PRO A 21 3.71 24.60 -8.54
N SER A 22 3.79 25.33 -9.65
CA SER A 22 4.98 25.74 -10.36
C SER A 22 6.02 26.46 -9.49
N ILE A 23 7.28 26.13 -9.76
CA ILE A 23 8.54 26.58 -9.15
C ILE A 23 8.56 28.10 -8.86
N SER A 24 8.77 28.44 -7.58
CA SER A 24 9.18 29.79 -7.15
C SER A 24 10.70 29.85 -7.07
N ILE A 25 11.35 30.35 -8.13
CA ILE A 25 12.79 30.65 -8.13
C ILE A 25 13.00 31.98 -7.41
N THR A 26 12.91 32.01 -6.07
CA THR A 26 13.53 33.01 -5.15
C THR A 26 13.10 32.74 -3.68
N GLY A 27 13.34 31.54 -3.16
CA GLY A 27 13.06 31.18 -1.76
C GLY A 27 14.25 30.45 -1.14
N MET A 28 14.46 30.61 0.17
CA MET A 28 15.45 29.83 0.92
C MET A 28 15.25 28.31 0.68
N PRO A 29 16.32 27.49 0.68
CA PRO A 29 16.19 26.04 0.55
C PRO A 29 15.26 25.49 1.64
N ARG A 30 14.29 24.66 1.27
CA ARG A 30 13.32 24.10 2.22
C ARG A 30 14.01 23.16 3.21
N THR A 31 13.61 23.15 4.47
CA THR A 31 14.05 22.10 5.40
C THR A 31 13.31 20.79 5.11
N LYS A 32 13.78 19.66 5.68
CA LYS A 32 13.08 18.37 5.53
C LYS A 32 11.69 18.45 6.13
N GLU A 33 11.57 19.11 7.28
CA GLU A 33 10.31 19.31 7.99
C GLU A 33 9.32 20.09 7.13
N GLN A 34 9.78 21.09 6.36
CA GLN A 34 8.91 21.84 5.44
C GLN A 34 8.42 20.98 4.26
N TRP A 35 9.26 20.06 3.75
CA TRP A 35 8.82 19.09 2.75
C TRP A 35 7.77 18.13 3.30
N ILE A 36 8.00 17.60 4.51
CA ILE A 36 7.05 16.72 5.20
C ILE A 36 5.75 17.47 5.49
N GLU A 37 5.81 18.69 6.03
CA GLU A 37 4.63 19.50 6.37
C GLU A 37 3.81 19.84 5.13
N GLN A 38 4.45 20.17 4.02
CA GLN A 38 3.75 20.39 2.76
C GLN A 38 3.00 19.13 2.32
N LEU A 39 3.67 17.99 2.24
CA LEU A 39 3.04 16.73 1.81
C LEU A 39 1.92 16.31 2.77
N GLU A 40 2.11 16.50 4.08
CA GLU A 40 1.09 16.23 5.09
C GLU A 40 -0.13 17.13 4.93
N SER A 41 0.05 18.39 4.52
CA SER A 41 -1.05 19.34 4.27
C SER A 41 -1.93 18.96 3.07
N GLU A 42 -1.40 18.13 2.16
CA GLU A 42 -2.11 17.61 0.99
C GLU A 42 -2.90 16.33 1.33
N LEU A 43 -2.66 15.73 2.51
CA LEU A 43 -3.35 14.53 2.95
C LEU A 43 -4.61 14.85 3.78
N PRO A 44 -5.68 14.05 3.62
CA PRO A 44 -6.81 14.08 4.55
C PRO A 44 -6.36 13.86 6.01
N PRO A 45 -7.10 14.38 7.00
CA PRO A 45 -6.76 14.22 8.41
C PRO A 45 -6.62 12.76 8.85
N LEU A 46 -5.81 12.51 9.90
CA LEU A 46 -5.50 11.16 10.39
C LEU A 46 -6.70 10.29 10.76
N PHE A 47 -7.87 10.88 11.07
CA PHE A 47 -9.10 10.14 11.41
C PHE A 47 -9.92 9.71 10.19
N GLN A 48 -9.59 10.19 8.99
CA GLN A 48 -10.24 9.78 7.73
C GLN A 48 -9.42 8.66 7.06
N PHE A 49 -9.39 7.48 7.69
CA PHE A 49 -8.42 6.42 7.39
C PHE A 49 -8.40 6.00 5.91
N THR A 50 -9.56 5.66 5.36
CA THR A 50 -9.68 5.20 3.97
C THR A 50 -9.31 6.30 2.97
N GLU A 51 -9.81 7.51 3.17
CA GLU A 51 -9.55 8.64 2.24
C GLU A 51 -8.08 9.05 2.29
N ARG A 52 -7.50 9.06 3.49
CA ARG A 52 -6.08 9.36 3.67
C ARG A 52 -5.19 8.32 2.99
N ASN A 53 -5.47 7.03 3.18
CA ASN A 53 -4.72 5.96 2.52
C ASN A 53 -4.81 6.06 0.99
N ARG A 54 -5.98 6.42 0.47
CA ARG A 54 -6.19 6.65 -0.95
C ARG A 54 -5.37 7.82 -1.48
N SER A 55 -5.31 8.93 -0.74
CA SER A 55 -4.45 10.06 -1.11
C SER A 55 -2.96 9.68 -1.09
N ILE A 56 -2.50 8.90 -0.10
CA ILE A 56 -1.13 8.34 -0.07
C ILE A 56 -0.86 7.46 -1.31
N THR A 57 -1.79 6.57 -1.64
CA THR A 57 -1.69 5.70 -2.83
C THR A 57 -1.60 6.53 -4.12
N ALA A 58 -2.38 7.61 -4.20
CA ALA A 58 -2.38 8.51 -5.36
C ALA A 58 -1.04 9.24 -5.54
N HIS A 59 -0.39 9.67 -4.45
CA HIS A 59 0.94 10.27 -4.50
C HIS A 59 1.98 9.30 -5.07
N TYR A 60 1.99 8.05 -4.59
CA TYR A 60 2.89 7.02 -5.11
C TYR A 60 2.68 6.75 -6.61
N ALA A 61 1.42 6.64 -7.04
CA ALA A 61 1.09 6.46 -8.45
C ALA A 61 1.48 7.68 -9.30
N ALA A 62 1.25 8.90 -8.79
CA ALA A 62 1.59 10.14 -9.48
C ALA A 62 3.10 10.31 -9.66
N TRP A 63 3.92 9.99 -8.66
CA TRP A 63 5.37 10.02 -8.80
C TRP A 63 5.86 8.98 -9.81
N TYR A 64 5.33 7.76 -9.77
CA TYR A 64 5.66 6.76 -10.78
C TYR A 64 5.32 7.25 -12.20
N LEU A 65 4.16 7.85 -12.41
CA LEU A 65 3.76 8.41 -13.70
C LEU A 65 4.65 9.58 -14.17
N GLN A 66 5.22 10.36 -13.24
CA GLN A 66 6.14 11.46 -13.59
C GLN A 66 7.51 10.97 -14.05
N LYS A 67 8.03 9.90 -13.44
CA LYS A 67 9.35 9.32 -13.77
C LYS A 67 9.29 7.79 -13.78
N PRO A 68 8.56 7.18 -14.74
CA PRO A 68 8.33 5.73 -14.73
C PRO A 68 9.63 4.94 -14.90
N ASP A 69 10.62 5.48 -15.62
CA ASP A 69 11.94 4.85 -15.75
C ASP A 69 12.75 4.87 -14.44
N LEU A 70 12.46 5.77 -13.49
CA LEU A 70 13.28 5.98 -12.29
C LEU A 70 12.61 5.48 -11.01
N PHE A 71 11.32 5.73 -10.81
CA PHE A 71 10.65 5.59 -9.52
C PHE A 71 9.93 4.24 -9.34
N LYS A 72 10.67 3.16 -9.56
CA LYS A 72 10.15 1.78 -9.51
C LYS A 72 9.59 1.41 -8.14
N TRP A 73 10.19 1.90 -7.06
CA TRP A 73 9.70 1.74 -5.69
C TRP A 73 8.33 2.38 -5.53
N SER A 74 8.15 3.61 -6.02
CA SER A 74 6.89 4.35 -5.93
C SER A 74 5.75 3.60 -6.64
N GLY A 75 6.02 3.01 -7.80
CA GLY A 75 5.02 2.19 -8.50
C GLY A 75 4.57 0.99 -7.67
N MET A 76 5.51 0.23 -7.12
CA MET A 76 5.19 -0.92 -6.27
C MET A 76 4.49 -0.50 -4.96
N ALA A 77 4.92 0.60 -4.34
CA ALA A 77 4.31 1.16 -3.14
C ALA A 77 2.84 1.55 -3.37
N ALA A 78 2.47 2.01 -4.56
CA ALA A 78 1.07 2.30 -4.89
C ALA A 78 0.18 1.03 -4.83
N PHE A 79 0.67 -0.12 -5.33
CA PHE A 79 -0.07 -1.39 -5.23
C PHE A 79 -0.13 -1.92 -3.80
N ALA A 80 0.96 -1.85 -3.05
CA ALA A 80 1.00 -2.24 -1.64
C ALA A 80 0.03 -1.39 -0.81
N SER A 81 0.06 -0.06 -1.02
CA SER A 81 -0.80 0.90 -0.30
C SER A 81 -2.29 0.72 -0.64
N ARG A 82 -2.63 0.39 -1.90
CA ARG A 82 -4.01 0.02 -2.30
C ARG A 82 -4.53 -1.14 -1.45
N GLN A 83 -3.71 -2.16 -1.19
CA GLN A 83 -4.14 -3.32 -0.41
C GLN A 83 -4.35 -3.03 1.06
N VAL A 84 -3.50 -2.18 1.64
CA VAL A 84 -3.77 -1.62 2.97
C VAL A 84 -5.14 -0.91 2.96
N GLY A 85 -5.44 -0.13 1.91
CA GLY A 85 -6.74 0.52 1.73
C GLY A 85 -7.92 -0.44 1.73
N ILE A 86 -7.81 -1.60 1.05
CA ILE A 86 -8.85 -2.64 1.05
C ILE A 86 -9.08 -3.17 2.47
N ALA A 87 -8.01 -3.41 3.23
CA ALA A 87 -8.11 -3.87 4.62
C ALA A 87 -8.75 -2.81 5.54
N LEU A 88 -8.49 -1.52 5.30
CA LEU A 88 -9.11 -0.42 6.05
C LEU A 88 -10.62 -0.29 5.76
N VAL A 89 -11.03 -0.39 4.49
CA VAL A 89 -12.45 -0.41 4.13
C VAL A 89 -13.16 -1.59 4.81
N PHE A 90 -12.52 -2.76 4.81
CA PHE A 90 -13.04 -3.91 5.56
C PHE A 90 -13.17 -3.63 7.07
N ALA A 91 -12.17 -2.98 7.68
CA ALA A 91 -12.21 -2.60 9.09
C ALA A 91 -13.37 -1.63 9.40
N GLU A 92 -13.57 -0.61 8.56
CA GLU A 92 -14.68 0.35 8.68
C GLU A 92 -16.04 -0.36 8.61
N LEU A 93 -16.22 -1.29 7.67
CA LEU A 93 -17.42 -2.12 7.58
C LEU A 93 -17.67 -2.94 8.85
N MET A 94 -16.61 -3.42 9.50
CA MET A 94 -16.70 -4.17 10.75
C MET A 94 -17.03 -3.30 11.98
N HIS A 95 -16.79 -1.99 11.90
CA HIS A 95 -17.09 -1.00 12.96
C HIS A 95 -18.49 -0.41 12.87
N ALA A 96 -19.11 -0.33 11.68
CA ALA A 96 -20.42 0.30 11.47
C ALA A 96 -21.48 -0.66 10.90
N PRO A 97 -21.96 -1.67 11.67
CA PRO A 97 -22.97 -2.61 11.19
C PRO A 97 -24.36 -1.97 10.93
N GLU A 98 -24.64 -0.78 11.47
CA GLU A 98 -25.98 -0.16 11.41
C GLU A 98 -26.32 0.57 10.09
N GLN A 99 -25.38 0.71 9.16
CA GLN A 99 -25.68 1.34 7.84
C GLN A 99 -26.29 0.37 6.82
N PHE A 100 -26.49 -0.91 7.18
CA PHE A 100 -27.24 -1.88 6.39
C PHE A 100 -28.51 -2.33 7.13
N HIS A 101 -29.57 -1.54 7.04
CA HIS A 101 -30.91 -2.01 7.42
C HIS A 101 -31.51 -2.89 6.32
N SER A 102 -31.68 -4.18 6.62
CA SER A 102 -32.77 -4.98 6.04
C SER A 102 -33.63 -5.50 7.20
N PRO A 103 -34.95 -5.27 7.21
CA PRO A 103 -35.81 -5.62 8.33
C PRO A 103 -36.28 -7.07 8.19
N LEU A 104 -35.67 -7.99 8.94
CA LEU A 104 -36.22 -9.33 9.13
C LEU A 104 -36.34 -9.67 10.61
N LEU A 105 -37.57 -9.46 11.09
CA LEU A 105 -38.29 -10.24 12.09
C LEU A 105 -37.59 -10.51 13.43
N VAL A 106 -37.87 -9.68 14.43
CA VAL A 106 -37.93 -10.15 15.81
C VAL A 106 -39.38 -10.07 16.28
N GLU A 107 -40.05 -11.20 16.12
CA GLU A 107 -41.35 -11.47 16.71
C GLU A 107 -41.18 -11.52 18.24
N ARG A 108 -41.86 -10.61 18.95
CA ARG A 108 -41.95 -10.61 20.42
C ARG A 108 -42.59 -11.92 20.87
N ARG A 109 -41.82 -12.80 21.51
CA ARG A 109 -42.37 -13.86 22.36
C ARG A 109 -42.26 -13.48 23.83
N SER A 110 -43.40 -13.54 24.49
CA SER A 110 -43.65 -13.35 25.92
C SER A 110 -42.81 -14.33 26.75
N PHE A 111 -42.01 -13.81 27.70
CA PHE A 111 -41.26 -14.63 28.65
C PHE A 111 -42.17 -15.14 29.77
N SER A 112 -42.30 -16.47 29.90
CA SER A 112 -42.70 -17.11 31.16
C SER A 112 -41.45 -17.60 31.89
N LEU A 113 -41.27 -17.19 33.15
CA LEU A 113 -40.10 -17.53 33.97
C LEU A 113 -40.25 -18.95 34.57
N ASP A 114 -39.76 -19.95 33.86
CA ASP A 114 -39.52 -21.30 34.38
C ASP A 114 -38.07 -21.38 34.94
N PRO A 115 -37.87 -21.75 36.23
CA PRO A 115 -36.55 -21.95 36.82
C PRO A 115 -35.64 -22.91 36.04
N MET A 116 -36.21 -23.91 35.35
CA MET A 116 -35.43 -24.89 34.58
C MET A 116 -34.92 -24.29 33.24
N GLU A 117 -35.66 -23.36 32.64
CA GLU A 117 -35.19 -22.59 31.48
C GLU A 117 -34.09 -21.61 31.88
N LEU A 118 -34.15 -20.97 33.05
CA LEU A 118 -33.07 -20.09 33.53
C LEU A 118 -31.74 -20.85 33.71
N VAL A 119 -31.78 -22.11 34.16
CA VAL A 119 -30.59 -22.97 34.29
C VAL A 119 -30.06 -23.41 32.92
N ARG A 120 -30.94 -23.75 31.96
CA ARG A 120 -30.54 -24.05 30.56
C ARG A 120 -29.96 -22.84 29.85
N ILE A 121 -30.57 -21.68 30.04
CA ILE A 121 -30.06 -20.40 29.54
C ILE A 121 -28.67 -20.17 30.15
N ALA A 122 -28.50 -20.22 31.47
CA ALA A 122 -27.21 -20.00 32.15
C ALA A 122 -26.11 -21.00 31.73
N ALA A 123 -26.45 -22.28 31.54
CA ALA A 123 -25.52 -23.30 31.03
C ALA A 123 -25.16 -23.07 29.55
N GLY A 124 -26.11 -22.59 28.75
CA GLY A 124 -25.86 -22.11 27.39
C GLY A 124 -24.90 -20.92 27.40
N TRP A 125 -25.14 -19.92 28.25
CA TRP A 125 -24.22 -18.79 28.42
C TRP A 125 -22.82 -19.27 28.79
N MET A 126 -22.61 -20.22 29.70
CA MET A 126 -21.26 -20.71 30.05
C MET A 126 -20.48 -21.36 28.89
N LEU A 127 -21.16 -21.95 27.90
CA LEU A 127 -20.51 -22.55 26.72
C LEU A 127 -20.32 -21.54 25.58
N TYR A 128 -21.21 -20.56 25.46
CA TYR A 128 -21.11 -19.51 24.45
C TYR A 128 -20.24 -18.32 24.90
N PHE A 129 -20.11 -18.04 26.20
CA PHE A 129 -19.35 -16.90 26.74
C PHE A 129 -17.86 -16.95 26.36
N PRO A 130 -17.16 -18.10 26.44
CA PRO A 130 -15.79 -18.20 25.97
C PRO A 130 -15.67 -17.94 24.46
N SER A 131 -16.63 -18.41 23.65
CA SER A 131 -16.63 -18.17 22.21
C SER A 131 -16.96 -16.72 21.84
N LEU A 132 -17.86 -16.06 22.59
CA LEU A 132 -18.25 -14.67 22.37
C LEU A 132 -17.14 -13.72 22.86
N LEU A 133 -16.50 -14.04 23.99
CA LEU A 133 -15.31 -13.33 24.47
C LEU A 133 -14.10 -13.57 23.56
N HIS A 134 -13.93 -14.78 23.02
CA HIS A 134 -12.90 -15.06 22.01
C HIS A 134 -13.17 -14.30 20.73
N GLN A 135 -14.40 -14.30 20.21
CA GLN A 135 -14.77 -13.53 19.01
C GLN A 135 -14.65 -12.02 19.25
N PHE A 136 -15.04 -11.52 20.43
CA PHE A 136 -14.93 -10.12 20.78
C PHE A 136 -13.46 -9.70 20.98
N ALA A 137 -12.68 -10.46 21.75
CA ALA A 137 -11.26 -10.20 21.97
C ALA A 137 -10.47 -10.33 20.67
N SER A 138 -10.66 -11.38 19.88
CA SER A 138 -10.01 -11.56 18.58
C SER A 138 -10.41 -10.46 17.58
N LYS A 139 -11.66 -9.99 17.61
CA LYS A 139 -12.07 -8.83 16.81
C LYS A 139 -11.38 -7.55 17.28
N GLN A 140 -11.27 -7.31 18.59
CA GLN A 140 -10.58 -6.13 19.13
C GLN A 140 -9.07 -6.16 18.84
N PHE A 141 -8.42 -7.31 18.99
CA PHE A 141 -7.00 -7.47 18.64
C PHE A 141 -6.77 -7.28 17.15
N LEU A 142 -7.62 -7.87 16.30
CA LEU A 142 -7.52 -7.70 14.84
C LEU A 142 -7.69 -6.23 14.43
N LEU A 143 -8.65 -5.51 15.02
CA LEU A 143 -8.84 -4.08 14.74
C LEU A 143 -7.67 -3.22 15.23
N ALA A 144 -7.11 -3.55 16.40
CA ALA A 144 -5.90 -2.89 16.91
C ALA A 144 -4.68 -3.16 16.01
N ASP A 145 -4.53 -4.38 15.50
CA ASP A 145 -3.47 -4.75 14.56
C ASP A 145 -3.66 -4.06 13.20
N LEU A 146 -4.88 -3.94 12.68
CA LEU A 146 -5.17 -3.18 11.46
C LEU A 146 -4.85 -1.69 11.62
N GLU A 147 -5.08 -1.13 12.81
CA GLU A 147 -4.66 0.24 13.15
C GLU A 147 -3.13 0.39 13.17
N LEU A 148 -2.39 -0.64 13.60
CA LEU A 148 -0.93 -0.66 13.49
C LEU A 148 -0.48 -0.69 12.02
N ILE A 149 -1.09 -1.52 11.18
CA ILE A 149 -0.82 -1.55 9.73
C ILE A 149 -1.11 -0.18 9.09
N ARG A 150 -2.22 0.46 9.47
CA ARG A 150 -2.54 1.83 9.03
C ARG A 150 -1.43 2.81 9.39
N LYS A 151 -0.96 2.79 10.65
CA LYS A 151 0.14 3.64 11.13
C LYS A 151 1.43 3.35 10.36
N GLY A 152 1.69 2.09 10.02
CA GLY A 152 2.81 1.70 9.17
C GLY A 152 2.79 2.35 7.80
N ASN A 153 1.67 2.33 7.09
CA ASN A 153 1.56 2.99 5.78
C ASN A 153 1.79 4.52 5.87
N ASN A 154 1.31 5.16 6.94
CA ASN A 154 1.59 6.58 7.21
C ASN A 154 3.07 6.83 7.53
N ALA A 155 3.70 5.94 8.30
CA ALA A 155 5.11 6.04 8.64
C ALA A 155 5.98 5.94 7.39
N ILE A 156 5.69 5.00 6.48
CA ILE A 156 6.40 4.87 5.19
C ILE A 156 6.28 6.16 4.38
N PHE A 157 5.07 6.71 4.28
CA PHE A 157 4.87 7.95 3.55
C PHE A 157 5.71 9.08 4.16
N ASN A 158 5.64 9.30 5.46
CA ASN A 158 6.40 10.36 6.13
C ASN A 158 7.92 10.17 6.04
N ASP A 159 8.38 8.93 5.92
CA ASP A 159 9.79 8.56 5.86
C ASP A 159 10.43 8.77 4.47
N ILE A 160 9.71 8.41 3.39
CA ILE A 160 10.29 8.36 2.02
C ILE A 160 9.68 9.41 1.07
N ALA A 161 8.45 9.88 1.31
CA ALA A 161 7.74 10.79 0.39
C ALA A 161 8.48 12.11 0.15
N TRP A 162 9.01 12.71 1.22
CA TRP A 162 9.73 13.98 1.14
C TRP A 162 10.93 13.88 0.20
N ALA A 163 11.60 12.72 0.16
CA ALA A 163 12.78 12.52 -0.68
C ALA A 163 12.41 12.42 -2.17
N HIS A 164 11.26 11.82 -2.51
CA HIS A 164 10.75 11.82 -3.88
C HIS A 164 10.38 13.23 -4.34
N ALA A 165 9.67 13.99 -3.50
CA ALA A 165 9.28 15.36 -3.80
C ALA A 165 10.52 16.27 -3.95
N ALA A 166 11.48 16.17 -3.03
CA ALA A 166 12.74 16.90 -3.08
C ALA A 166 13.58 16.53 -4.32
N TYR A 167 13.63 15.25 -4.70
CA TYR A 167 14.34 14.82 -5.90
C TYR A 167 13.70 15.37 -7.18
N LEU A 168 12.36 15.36 -7.28
CA LEU A 168 11.66 15.87 -8.45
C LEU A 168 11.91 17.36 -8.69
N GLU A 169 12.03 18.15 -7.62
CA GLU A 169 12.24 19.59 -7.73
C GLU A 169 13.71 20.01 -7.75
N GLY A 170 14.54 19.42 -6.88
CA GLY A 170 15.92 19.84 -6.65
C GLY A 170 16.98 18.78 -6.98
N GLY A 171 16.57 17.61 -7.49
CA GLY A 171 17.45 16.50 -7.84
C GLY A 171 18.16 15.87 -6.64
N LEU A 172 19.19 15.06 -6.91
CA LEU A 172 19.98 14.39 -5.87
C LEU A 172 20.67 15.37 -4.90
N GLY A 173 21.01 16.57 -5.37
CA GLY A 173 21.65 17.60 -4.53
C GLY A 173 20.78 18.00 -3.34
N GLU A 174 19.47 18.13 -3.57
CA GLU A 174 18.51 18.49 -2.51
C GLU A 174 18.30 17.32 -1.54
N VAL A 175 18.11 16.09 -2.05
CA VAL A 175 17.99 14.89 -1.20
C VAL A 175 19.22 14.73 -0.30
N ARG A 176 20.43 14.87 -0.86
CA ARG A 176 21.69 14.77 -0.12
C ARG A 176 21.81 15.80 1.00
N ARG A 177 21.36 17.03 0.75
CA ARG A 177 21.40 18.12 1.73
C ARG A 177 20.46 17.85 2.91
N LEU A 178 19.35 17.17 2.66
CA LEU A 178 18.30 16.90 3.64
C LEU A 178 18.51 15.60 4.42
N CYS A 179 19.19 14.59 3.85
CA CYS A 179 19.40 13.32 4.52
C CYS A 179 20.24 13.44 5.81
N GLY A 180 19.74 12.85 6.90
CA GLY A 180 20.49 12.64 8.14
C GLY A 180 21.44 11.45 8.02
N ASP A 181 22.26 11.20 9.06
CA ASP A 181 23.26 10.11 9.04
C ASP A 181 22.61 8.73 8.90
N ASP A 182 21.52 8.47 9.62
CA ASP A 182 20.81 7.17 9.62
C ASP A 182 20.15 6.84 8.27
N GLU A 183 19.89 7.85 7.44
CA GLU A 183 19.25 7.70 6.12
C GLU A 183 20.29 7.46 5.01
N LYS A 184 21.59 7.61 5.29
CA LYS A 184 22.63 7.56 4.26
C LYS A 184 22.79 6.16 3.64
N GLU A 185 22.71 5.12 4.46
CA GLU A 185 23.02 3.73 4.05
C GLU A 185 22.08 3.24 2.94
N TYR A 186 20.78 3.52 3.07
CA TYR A 186 19.76 3.04 2.16
C TYR A 186 19.09 4.15 1.36
N LEU A 187 18.49 5.16 2.01
CA LEU A 187 17.72 6.20 1.34
C LEU A 187 18.60 7.03 0.39
N LEU A 188 19.66 7.67 0.90
CA LEU A 188 20.55 8.47 0.07
C LEU A 188 21.32 7.62 -0.96
N SER A 189 21.79 6.44 -0.54
CA SER A 189 22.46 5.51 -1.44
C SER A 189 21.55 5.07 -2.60
N GLY A 190 20.27 4.78 -2.31
CA GLY A 190 19.27 4.42 -3.32
C GLY A 190 19.04 5.54 -4.32
N PHE A 191 18.78 6.76 -3.85
CA PHE A 191 18.63 7.92 -4.74
C PHE A 191 19.92 8.23 -5.53
N THR A 192 21.10 8.00 -4.96
CA THR A 192 22.37 8.18 -5.66
C THR A 192 22.50 7.20 -6.84
N MET A 193 22.11 5.93 -6.64
CA MET A 193 22.13 4.92 -7.70
C MET A 193 21.07 5.22 -8.78
N ILE A 194 19.88 5.65 -8.39
CA ILE A 194 18.82 6.07 -9.33
C ILE A 194 19.29 7.25 -10.19
N ASP A 195 19.91 8.26 -9.57
CA ASP A 195 20.42 9.45 -10.27
C ASP A 195 21.57 9.15 -11.22
N GLU A 196 22.53 8.31 -10.78
CA GLU A 196 23.62 7.87 -11.64
C GLU A 196 23.09 7.06 -12.83
N GLY A 197 22.14 6.15 -12.59
CA GLY A 197 21.50 5.40 -13.66
C GLY A 197 20.72 6.30 -14.61
N ALA A 198 20.04 7.33 -14.10
CA ALA A 198 19.38 8.34 -14.95
C ALA A 198 20.37 9.05 -15.88
N ARG A 199 21.58 9.40 -15.38
CA ARG A 199 22.65 9.98 -16.21
C ARG A 199 23.20 8.99 -17.23
N LEU A 200 23.32 7.71 -16.86
CA LEU A 200 23.78 6.65 -17.78
C LEU A 200 22.77 6.35 -18.90
N LEU A 201 21.47 6.55 -18.68
CA LEU A 201 20.45 6.42 -19.74
C LEU A 201 20.66 7.40 -20.91
N GLU A 202 21.34 8.53 -20.67
CA GLU A 202 21.66 9.51 -21.72
C GLU A 202 22.84 9.07 -22.60
N ILE A 203 23.60 8.06 -22.17
CA ILE A 203 24.79 7.57 -22.87
C ILE A 203 24.42 6.36 -23.74
N PRO A 204 24.62 6.44 -25.07
CA PRO A 204 24.45 5.28 -25.95
C PRO A 204 25.27 4.07 -25.46
N ASP A 205 24.71 2.86 -25.59
CA ASP A 205 25.33 1.58 -25.19
C ASP A 205 25.48 1.34 -23.67
N ARG A 206 24.93 2.21 -22.82
CA ARG A 206 24.92 2.04 -21.35
C ARG A 206 23.55 1.76 -20.75
N GLU A 207 22.52 1.58 -21.58
CA GLU A 207 21.15 1.37 -21.14
C GLU A 207 20.98 0.20 -20.15
N THR A 208 21.59 -0.96 -20.41
CA THR A 208 21.49 -2.12 -19.52
C THR A 208 22.08 -1.83 -18.13
N GLU A 209 23.24 -1.19 -18.08
CA GLU A 209 23.89 -0.79 -16.83
C GLU A 209 23.05 0.25 -16.09
N ALA A 210 22.54 1.24 -16.83
CA ALA A 210 21.70 2.29 -16.30
C ALA A 210 20.42 1.74 -15.63
N ARG A 211 19.72 0.83 -16.33
CA ARG A 211 18.49 0.19 -15.82
C ARG A 211 18.78 -0.67 -14.59
N GLU A 212 19.91 -1.37 -14.58
CA GLU A 212 20.31 -2.18 -13.42
C GLU A 212 20.61 -1.30 -12.20
N LEU A 213 21.33 -0.19 -12.38
CA LEU A 213 21.65 0.73 -11.29
C LEU A 213 20.39 1.40 -10.72
N ILE A 214 19.44 1.78 -11.58
CA ILE A 214 18.12 2.28 -11.15
C ILE A 214 17.37 1.20 -10.37
N ARG A 215 17.38 -0.04 -10.86
CA ARG A 215 16.71 -1.18 -10.20
C ARG A 215 17.28 -1.38 -8.80
N GLU A 216 18.59 -1.49 -8.67
CA GLU A 216 19.27 -1.66 -7.38
C GLU A 216 19.02 -0.48 -6.43
N GLY A 217 19.01 0.74 -6.95
CA GLY A 217 18.68 1.93 -6.18
C GLY A 217 17.27 1.88 -5.58
N ASN A 218 16.27 1.46 -6.35
CA ASN A 218 14.91 1.27 -5.85
C ASN A 218 14.79 0.11 -4.86
N VAL A 219 15.57 -0.97 -5.04
CA VAL A 219 15.64 -2.07 -4.06
C VAL A 219 16.24 -1.59 -2.73
N LYS A 220 17.20 -0.65 -2.75
CA LYS A 220 17.68 -0.01 -1.52
C LYS A 220 16.60 0.81 -0.82
N LEU A 221 15.79 1.57 -1.56
CA LEU A 221 14.65 2.29 -0.99
C LEU A 221 13.66 1.32 -0.33
N LEU A 222 13.33 0.22 -1.03
CA LEU A 222 12.50 -0.83 -0.46
C LEU A 222 13.11 -1.44 0.81
N ARG A 223 14.42 -1.69 0.81
CA ARG A 223 15.08 -2.26 1.98
C ARG A 223 15.05 -1.32 3.18
N HIS A 224 15.21 -0.02 2.96
CA HIS A 224 15.02 0.99 4.00
C HIS A 224 13.62 0.90 4.62
N GLU A 225 12.59 0.94 3.76
CA GLU A 225 11.20 0.84 4.17
C GLU A 225 10.95 -0.42 5.01
N GLN A 226 11.42 -1.56 4.51
CA GLN A 226 11.12 -2.86 5.09
C GLN A 226 11.87 -3.12 6.40
N MET A 227 13.10 -2.60 6.55
CA MET A 227 13.96 -2.88 7.70
C MET A 227 13.93 -1.79 8.77
N THR A 228 13.83 -0.53 8.35
CA THR A 228 13.88 0.64 9.26
C THR A 228 12.48 1.08 9.65
N THR A 229 11.55 1.12 8.71
CA THR A 229 10.26 1.82 8.89
C THR A 229 9.14 0.86 9.29
N LEU A 230 9.03 -0.29 8.61
CA LEU A 230 7.98 -1.27 8.86
C LEU A 230 8.27 -2.24 10.00
N GLN A 231 9.52 -2.63 10.21
CA GLN A 231 9.83 -3.63 11.23
C GLN A 231 9.33 -3.24 12.64
N PRO A 232 9.50 -1.99 13.11
CA PRO A 232 8.95 -1.57 14.40
C PRO A 232 7.42 -1.73 14.50
N VAL A 233 6.70 -1.58 13.39
CA VAL A 233 5.24 -1.78 13.34
C VAL A 233 4.91 -3.26 13.45
N PHE A 234 5.63 -4.11 12.71
CA PHE A 234 5.44 -5.56 12.74
C PHE A 234 5.77 -6.18 14.09
N ASP A 235 6.74 -5.63 14.82
CA ASP A 235 7.10 -6.09 16.16
C ASP A 235 5.97 -5.89 17.18
N LEU A 236 5.12 -4.87 16.97
CA LEU A 236 3.98 -4.54 17.84
C LEU A 236 2.74 -5.39 17.58
N LEU A 237 2.67 -6.12 16.46
CA LEU A 237 1.50 -6.93 16.12
C LEU A 237 1.31 -8.09 17.11
N SER A 238 0.05 -8.34 17.46
CA SER A 238 -0.34 -9.50 18.28
C SER A 238 -0.02 -10.83 17.56
N PRO A 239 0.17 -11.96 18.26
CA PRO A 239 0.44 -13.24 17.60
C PRO A 239 -0.63 -13.64 16.56
N PRO A 240 -1.94 -13.53 16.83
CA PRO A 240 -2.97 -13.73 15.81
C PRO A 240 -2.86 -12.74 14.64
N GLY A 241 -2.56 -11.47 14.94
CA GLY A 241 -2.34 -10.42 13.93
C GLY A 241 -1.20 -10.76 12.97
N ARG A 242 -0.10 -11.33 13.47
CA ARG A 242 1.03 -11.76 12.64
C ARG A 242 0.63 -12.86 11.64
N VAL A 243 -0.21 -13.80 12.06
CA VAL A 243 -0.76 -14.84 11.16
C VAL A 243 -1.67 -14.21 10.11
N VAL A 244 -2.62 -13.38 10.54
CA VAL A 244 -3.55 -12.70 9.61
C VAL A 244 -2.81 -11.85 8.59
N VAL A 245 -1.85 -11.03 9.02
CA VAL A 245 -1.05 -10.19 8.14
C VAL A 245 -0.18 -11.04 7.21
N SER A 246 0.33 -12.19 7.64
CA SER A 246 1.10 -13.09 6.76
C SER A 246 0.25 -13.72 5.66
N PHE A 247 -1.00 -14.09 5.95
CA PHE A 247 -1.92 -14.55 4.91
C PHE A 247 -2.48 -13.42 4.05
N GLY A 248 -2.67 -12.23 4.62
CA GLY A 248 -3.13 -11.03 3.92
C GLY A 248 -2.03 -10.31 3.15
N SER A 249 -0.77 -10.74 3.27
CA SER A 249 0.36 -10.17 2.54
C SER A 249 0.38 -10.71 1.13
N ASP A 250 -0.26 -9.94 0.27
CA ASP A 250 -0.45 -10.21 -1.12
C ASP A 250 -0.02 -8.98 -1.92
N LEU A 251 0.37 -9.15 -3.17
CA LEU A 251 0.70 -8.07 -4.12
C LEU A 251 0.08 -8.44 -5.46
N ASP A 252 -1.17 -8.03 -5.66
CA ASP A 252 -1.94 -8.26 -6.88
C ASP A 252 -1.72 -7.12 -7.89
N PHE A 253 -1.00 -7.45 -8.95
CA PHE A 253 -0.73 -6.60 -10.12
C PHE A 253 -1.53 -7.06 -11.35
N SER A 254 -2.48 -7.98 -11.20
CA SER A 254 -3.16 -8.61 -12.35
C SER A 254 -3.96 -7.59 -13.19
N ASP A 255 -4.48 -6.53 -12.56
CA ASP A 255 -5.13 -5.40 -13.26
C ASP A 255 -4.15 -4.55 -14.10
N ALA A 256 -2.84 -4.79 -13.96
CA ALA A 256 -1.78 -4.02 -14.60
C ALA A 256 -1.12 -4.74 -15.79
N VAL A 257 -1.61 -5.93 -16.15
CA VAL A 257 -1.14 -6.72 -17.29
C VAL A 257 -2.29 -7.05 -18.23
N HIS A 258 -2.00 -7.27 -19.52
CA HIS A 258 -3.05 -7.58 -20.52
C HIS A 258 -3.62 -8.97 -20.34
N ASP A 259 -2.74 -9.95 -20.09
CA ASP A 259 -3.08 -11.36 -19.95
C ASP A 259 -2.19 -11.98 -18.87
N GLY A 260 -2.80 -12.80 -18.01
CA GLY A 260 -2.07 -13.60 -17.04
C GLY A 260 -2.26 -13.18 -15.59
N TRP A 261 -1.61 -13.94 -14.71
CA TRP A 261 -1.66 -13.76 -13.27
C TRP A 261 -0.35 -13.12 -12.83
N ALA A 262 -0.41 -11.90 -12.32
CA ALA A 262 0.74 -11.18 -11.79
C ALA A 262 0.51 -10.89 -10.30
N GLN A 263 0.77 -11.89 -9.46
CA GLN A 263 0.54 -11.80 -8.03
C GLN A 263 1.67 -12.44 -7.23
N ALA A 264 2.03 -11.84 -6.11
CA ALA A 264 2.93 -12.43 -5.13
C ALA A 264 2.22 -12.52 -3.78
N SER A 265 1.96 -13.75 -3.30
CA SER A 265 1.37 -13.99 -1.98
C SER A 265 2.38 -14.64 -1.04
N PHE A 266 2.55 -14.09 0.16
CA PHE A 266 3.47 -14.63 1.15
C PHE A 266 3.07 -16.05 1.57
N SER A 267 1.79 -16.31 1.81
CA SER A 267 1.32 -17.62 2.26
C SER A 267 1.45 -18.73 1.19
N LEU A 268 1.35 -18.37 -0.09
CA LEU A 268 1.62 -19.30 -1.19
C LEU A 268 3.11 -19.61 -1.33
N TRP A 269 3.98 -18.60 -1.15
CA TRP A 269 5.43 -18.79 -1.21
C TRP A 269 5.98 -19.54 0.01
N SER A 270 5.52 -19.19 1.21
CA SER A 270 6.04 -19.76 2.47
C SER A 270 5.45 -21.12 2.79
N GLY A 271 4.26 -21.43 2.25
CA GLY A 271 3.48 -22.60 2.58
C GLY A 271 2.39 -22.29 3.60
N TYR A 272 1.20 -22.84 3.36
CA TYR A 272 0.01 -22.60 4.19
C TYR A 272 0.23 -23.02 5.64
N TRP A 273 0.86 -24.19 5.86
CA TRP A 273 1.09 -24.74 7.18
C TRP A 273 2.14 -23.96 7.96
N GLU A 274 3.22 -23.58 7.30
CA GLU A 274 4.31 -22.77 7.84
C GLU A 274 3.80 -21.39 8.26
N THR A 275 2.90 -20.80 7.48
CA THR A 275 2.23 -19.53 7.80
C THR A 275 1.29 -19.68 8.99
N LEU A 276 0.42 -20.69 8.97
CA LEU A 276 -0.58 -20.90 10.01
C LEU A 276 0.05 -21.17 11.38
N THR A 277 1.12 -21.95 11.40
CA THR A 277 1.87 -22.27 12.62
C THR A 277 2.79 -21.15 13.08
N GLY A 278 2.99 -20.11 12.26
CA GLY A 278 3.94 -19.03 12.52
C GLY A 278 5.42 -19.45 12.41
N ILE A 279 5.72 -20.63 11.86
CA ILE A 279 7.09 -21.05 11.54
C ILE A 279 7.72 -20.07 10.56
N ARG A 280 6.93 -19.61 9.58
CA ARG A 280 7.27 -18.48 8.70
C ARG A 280 6.26 -17.38 8.88
N SER A 281 6.72 -16.14 8.93
CA SER A 281 5.84 -14.97 9.08
C SER A 281 6.35 -13.81 8.26
N VAL A 282 5.45 -13.10 7.56
CA VAL A 282 5.81 -11.86 6.89
C VAL A 282 6.25 -10.78 7.89
N THR A 283 5.92 -10.94 9.17
CA THR A 283 6.33 -9.98 10.22
C THR A 283 7.78 -10.21 10.65
N ASN A 284 8.36 -11.37 10.33
CA ASN A 284 9.78 -11.63 10.49
C ASN A 284 10.56 -11.00 9.33
N SER A 285 11.53 -10.13 9.62
CA SER A 285 12.28 -9.38 8.61
C SER A 285 13.01 -10.29 7.61
N ARG A 286 13.55 -11.43 8.06
CA ARG A 286 14.26 -12.37 7.20
C ARG A 286 13.31 -13.06 6.24
N ASP A 287 12.24 -13.65 6.74
CA ASP A 287 11.24 -14.34 5.91
C ASP A 287 10.61 -13.39 4.90
N ARG A 288 10.26 -12.17 5.35
CA ARG A 288 9.70 -11.13 4.49
C ARG A 288 10.66 -10.73 3.39
N TRP A 289 11.94 -10.54 3.69
CA TRP A 289 12.91 -10.14 2.68
C TRP A 289 13.17 -11.25 1.65
N MET A 290 13.26 -12.51 2.08
CA MET A 290 13.38 -13.64 1.15
C MET A 290 12.16 -13.72 0.22
N TRP A 291 10.95 -13.57 0.75
CA TRP A 291 9.74 -13.50 -0.07
C TRP A 291 9.76 -12.32 -1.06
N ILE A 292 10.20 -11.14 -0.60
CA ILE A 292 10.31 -9.96 -1.46
C ILE A 292 11.28 -10.21 -2.62
N GLU A 293 12.47 -10.75 -2.33
CA GLU A 293 13.49 -11.02 -3.34
C GLU A 293 13.08 -12.12 -4.32
N GLU A 294 12.47 -13.19 -3.83
CA GLU A 294 12.18 -14.39 -4.63
C GLU A 294 10.83 -14.32 -5.38
N ALA A 295 9.84 -13.58 -4.84
CA ALA A 295 8.49 -13.56 -5.37
C ALA A 295 8.00 -12.17 -5.77
N VAL A 296 8.20 -11.15 -4.93
CA VAL A 296 7.64 -9.81 -5.21
C VAL A 296 8.40 -9.09 -6.31
N LEU A 297 9.72 -8.93 -6.15
CA LEU A 297 10.56 -8.18 -7.08
C LEU A 297 10.53 -8.75 -8.50
N PRO A 298 10.59 -10.07 -8.74
CA PRO A 298 10.49 -10.62 -10.09
C PRO A 298 9.15 -10.35 -10.76
N VAL A 299 8.04 -10.48 -10.02
CA VAL A 299 6.69 -10.19 -10.55
C VAL A 299 6.57 -8.71 -10.89
N TRP A 300 6.98 -7.82 -9.98
CA TRP A 300 6.94 -6.38 -10.23
C TRP A 300 7.81 -5.97 -11.41
N GLN A 301 9.01 -6.54 -11.55
CA GLN A 301 9.88 -6.28 -12.70
C GLN A 301 9.21 -6.69 -14.02
N GLY A 302 8.53 -7.83 -14.05
CA GLY A 302 7.77 -8.26 -15.24
C GLY A 302 6.62 -7.31 -15.59
N VAL A 303 5.90 -6.82 -14.58
CA VAL A 303 4.80 -5.85 -14.75
C VAL A 303 5.33 -4.50 -15.23
N ASP A 304 6.35 -3.97 -14.56
CA ASP A 304 6.98 -2.68 -14.85
C ASP A 304 7.65 -2.64 -16.24
N ALA A 305 8.26 -3.75 -16.67
CA ALA A 305 8.80 -3.88 -18.03
C ALA A 305 7.73 -3.73 -19.13
N GLY A 306 6.45 -3.97 -18.80
CA GLY A 306 5.31 -3.74 -19.68
C GLY A 306 4.81 -2.29 -19.72
N PHE A 307 5.46 -1.35 -19.03
CA PHE A 307 5.05 0.05 -19.05
C PHE A 307 5.27 0.68 -20.42
N CYS A 308 4.20 1.19 -21.04
CA CYS A 308 4.25 1.99 -22.25
C CYS A 308 3.00 2.85 -22.39
N ASP A 309 2.96 3.70 -23.42
CA ASP A 309 1.77 4.46 -23.74
C ASP A 309 0.59 3.53 -24.08
N ASN A 310 -0.49 3.66 -23.31
CA ASN A 310 -1.70 2.82 -23.33
C ASN A 310 -1.56 1.42 -22.69
N SER A 311 -0.49 1.15 -21.94
CA SER A 311 -0.40 -0.12 -21.20
C SER A 311 -1.42 -0.21 -20.06
N PRO A 312 -1.83 -1.43 -19.65
CA PRO A 312 -2.74 -1.61 -18.52
C PRO A 312 -2.15 -1.05 -17.23
N LEU A 313 -0.84 -1.21 -17.02
CA LEU A 313 -0.13 -0.59 -15.91
C LEU A 313 -0.28 0.93 -15.89
N LYS A 314 -0.11 1.62 -17.02
CA LYS A 314 -0.29 3.08 -17.10
C LYS A 314 -1.73 3.48 -16.76
N ASN A 315 -2.71 2.78 -17.32
CA ASN A 315 -4.13 3.03 -17.03
C ASN A 315 -4.44 2.80 -15.55
N ARG A 316 -3.88 1.74 -14.96
CA ARG A 316 -4.05 1.44 -13.54
C ARG A 316 -3.42 2.52 -12.65
N MET A 317 -2.22 2.98 -12.97
CA MET A 317 -1.57 4.08 -12.25
C MET A 317 -2.36 5.39 -12.36
N LEU A 318 -2.94 5.69 -13.53
CA LEU A 318 -3.81 6.87 -13.70
C LEU A 318 -5.06 6.78 -12.82
N SER A 319 -5.70 5.60 -12.77
CA SER A 319 -6.83 5.30 -11.88
C SER A 319 -6.46 5.48 -10.40
N LEU A 320 -5.30 4.97 -9.97
CA LEU A 320 -4.81 5.14 -8.61
C LEU A 320 -4.48 6.60 -8.28
N ALA A 321 -3.82 7.32 -9.19
CA ALA A 321 -3.51 8.74 -9.05
C ALA A 321 -4.76 9.64 -9.02
N ALA A 322 -5.86 9.18 -9.63
CA ALA A 322 -7.16 9.85 -9.60
C ALA A 322 -7.97 9.56 -8.33
N CYS A 323 -7.40 8.88 -7.33
CA CYS A 323 -8.09 8.50 -6.10
C CYS A 323 -9.35 7.66 -6.39
N GLU A 324 -9.28 6.67 -7.28
CA GLU A 324 -10.42 5.77 -7.47
C GLU A 324 -10.66 4.89 -6.21
N PRO A 325 -11.92 4.69 -5.80
CA PRO A 325 -12.25 3.87 -4.65
C PRO A 325 -11.95 2.38 -4.91
N ALA A 326 -11.64 1.64 -3.85
CA ALA A 326 -11.54 0.19 -3.92
C ALA A 326 -12.89 -0.42 -4.35
N LEU A 327 -12.85 -1.44 -5.21
CA LEU A 327 -14.06 -2.09 -5.69
C LEU A 327 -14.65 -2.98 -4.58
N ILE A 328 -15.99 -3.04 -4.48
CA ILE A 328 -16.69 -3.95 -3.55
C ILE A 328 -16.20 -5.40 -3.71
N HIS A 329 -15.86 -5.79 -4.94
CA HIS A 329 -15.30 -7.11 -5.23
C HIS A 329 -13.96 -7.35 -4.50
N ASP A 330 -13.08 -6.36 -4.44
CA ASP A 330 -11.78 -6.46 -3.77
C ASP A 330 -11.94 -6.66 -2.26
N VAL A 331 -12.86 -5.89 -1.66
CA VAL A 331 -13.22 -6.00 -0.23
C VAL A 331 -13.84 -7.38 0.07
N LYS A 332 -14.71 -7.87 -0.81
CA LYS A 332 -15.31 -9.20 -0.68
C LYS A 332 -14.25 -10.30 -0.73
N ARG A 333 -13.32 -10.24 -1.69
CA ARG A 333 -12.22 -11.21 -1.81
C ARG A 333 -11.35 -11.22 -0.56
N PHE A 334 -11.01 -10.04 -0.03
CA PHE A 334 -10.28 -9.92 1.23
C PHE A 334 -11.04 -10.55 2.41
N ALA A 335 -12.34 -10.27 2.53
CA ALA A 335 -13.19 -10.84 3.58
C ALA A 335 -13.29 -12.36 3.52
N GLU A 336 -13.44 -12.93 2.31
CA GLU A 336 -13.47 -14.38 2.08
C GLU A 336 -12.16 -15.05 2.50
N ASN A 337 -11.01 -14.43 2.18
CA ASN A 337 -9.70 -14.92 2.59
C ASN A 337 -9.54 -14.87 4.11
N LEU A 338 -9.90 -13.76 4.75
CA LEU A 338 -9.86 -13.60 6.20
C LEU A 338 -10.73 -14.64 6.90
N TYR A 339 -11.95 -14.84 6.42
CA TYR A 339 -12.87 -15.84 6.98
C TYR A 339 -12.29 -17.26 6.91
N ARG A 340 -11.65 -17.63 5.79
CA ARG A 340 -10.98 -18.94 5.68
C ARG A 340 -9.91 -19.10 6.75
N ILE A 341 -9.04 -18.11 6.94
CA ILE A 341 -7.94 -18.18 7.93
C ILE A 341 -8.49 -18.34 9.34
N VAL A 342 -9.49 -17.53 9.72
CA VAL A 342 -10.10 -17.57 11.05
C VAL A 342 -10.92 -18.84 11.29
N SER A 343 -11.42 -19.49 10.24
CA SER A 343 -12.20 -20.75 10.36
C SER A 343 -11.33 -22.01 10.48
N PHE A 344 -10.04 -21.92 10.15
CA PHE A 344 -9.08 -23.04 10.23
C PHE A 344 -8.09 -22.91 11.40
N ALA A 345 -8.00 -21.73 12.04
CA ALA A 345 -7.28 -21.50 13.29
C ALA A 345 -8.20 -21.74 14.49
#